data_AF-A0A945BCI3-F1
#
_entry.id   AF-A0A945BCI3-F1
#
_cell.length_a   1.000
_cell.length_b   1.000
_cell.length_c   1.000
_cell.angle_alpha   90.00
_cell.angle_beta   90.00
_cell.angle_gamma   90.00
#
_symmetry.space_group_name_H-M   'P 1'
#
loop_
_entity.id
_entity.type
_entity.pdbx_description
1 polymer ?
#
loop_
_entity_poly.entity_id
_entity_poly.type
_entity_poly.pdbx_seq_one_letter_code
_entity_poly.pdbx_strand_id
1 'polypeptide(L)'
;MSNKLRLLAVVGALLLLPSVANVVSPDSVFASSVMAAEEKKVPKYKDVKTRKRASVGKSCAKALDKLQGEKGPITLATAADEKTDVSGLWTEAKNMLSNIESREKLCSSPYELTRVWNLQAYASYSLDDLPGAIRYYKRIVESEGAEEEFRLDTRLTLGQFYAAT
;
A
#
# COMPACT_ATOMS: atom_id res chain seq x y z
N MET A 1 -80.57 -8.46 -6.07
CA MET A 1 -79.53 -7.82 -6.92
C MET A 1 -78.20 -8.51 -6.64
N SER A 2 -78.01 -9.68 -7.26
CA SER A 2 -76.87 -10.59 -7.08
C SER A 2 -76.19 -10.71 -8.43
N ASN A 3 -74.92 -10.30 -8.54
CA ASN A 3 -73.94 -10.75 -9.58
C ASN A 3 -72.65 -9.93 -9.69
N LYS A 4 -72.35 -8.99 -8.80
CA LYS A 4 -71.09 -8.20 -8.91
C LYS A 4 -69.96 -8.61 -7.96
N LEU A 5 -70.06 -9.75 -7.29
CA LEU A 5 -69.07 -10.19 -6.28
C LEU A 5 -68.23 -11.42 -6.68
N ARG A 6 -68.41 -11.97 -7.90
CA ARG A 6 -67.67 -13.17 -8.34
C ARG A 6 -66.62 -12.92 -9.44
N LEU A 7 -66.43 -11.69 -9.90
CA LEU A 7 -65.47 -11.39 -10.98
C LEU A 7 -64.13 -10.78 -10.51
N LEU A 8 -63.98 -10.43 -9.23
CA LEU A 8 -62.73 -9.85 -8.69
C LEU A 8 -61.78 -10.90 -8.08
N ALA A 9 -62.13 -12.18 -8.14
CA ALA A 9 -61.33 -13.27 -7.56
C ALA A 9 -60.35 -13.95 -8.55
N VAL A 10 -60.25 -13.50 -9.80
CA VAL A 10 -59.40 -14.15 -10.83
C VAL A 10 -58.14 -13.35 -11.20
N VAL A 11 -57.99 -12.09 -10.77
CA VAL A 11 -56.79 -11.27 -11.05
C VAL A 11 -55.82 -11.19 -9.86
N GLY A 12 -56.18 -11.73 -8.68
CA GLY A 12 -55.36 -11.72 -7.46
C GLY A 12 -54.46 -12.93 -7.24
N ALA A 13 -54.41 -13.89 -8.18
CA ALA A 13 -53.72 -15.17 -8.01
C ALA A 13 -52.40 -15.30 -8.82
N LEU A 14 -51.76 -14.19 -9.19
CA LEU A 14 -50.51 -14.20 -9.98
C LEU A 14 -49.36 -13.36 -9.38
N LEU A 15 -49.44 -12.99 -8.10
CA LEU A 15 -48.39 -12.22 -7.41
C LEU A 15 -47.95 -12.85 -6.08
N LEU A 16 -47.92 -14.19 -6.02
CA LEU A 16 -47.34 -14.94 -4.89
C LEU A 16 -46.46 -16.10 -5.37
N LEU A 17 -45.37 -15.75 -6.06
CA LEU A 17 -44.19 -16.60 -6.19
C LEU A 17 -43.01 -15.85 -5.54
N PRO A 18 -42.70 -16.10 -4.25
CA PRO A 18 -41.44 -15.65 -3.68
C PRO A 18 -40.33 -16.53 -4.27
N SER A 19 -39.49 -15.93 -5.10
CA SER A 19 -38.24 -16.52 -5.56
C SER A 19 -37.30 -16.67 -4.36
N VAL A 20 -37.43 -17.77 -3.62
CA VAL A 20 -36.40 -18.26 -2.70
C VAL A 20 -35.27 -18.87 -3.52
N ALA A 21 -34.38 -18.01 -4.03
CA ALA A 21 -33.05 -18.48 -4.38
C ALA A 21 -32.35 -18.86 -3.06
N ASN A 22 -32.14 -20.16 -2.87
CA ASN A 22 -31.47 -20.72 -1.70
C ASN A 22 -30.15 -19.98 -1.43
N VAL A 23 -30.07 -19.35 -0.26
CA VAL A 23 -28.80 -19.06 0.41
C VAL A 23 -28.20 -20.42 0.77
N VAL A 24 -27.35 -20.96 -0.09
CA VAL A 24 -26.48 -22.07 0.26
C VAL A 24 -25.42 -21.51 1.19
N SER A 25 -25.58 -21.82 2.48
CA SER A 25 -24.49 -21.72 3.46
C SER A 25 -23.30 -22.58 2.99
N PRO A 26 -22.06 -22.11 3.15
CA PRO A 26 -20.87 -22.81 2.67
C PRO A 26 -20.44 -23.88 3.68
N ASP A 27 -21.32 -24.80 4.04
CA ASP A 27 -20.97 -25.95 4.89
C ASP A 27 -21.60 -27.21 4.30
N SER A 28 -21.12 -27.60 3.12
CA SER A 28 -21.40 -28.93 2.58
C SER A 28 -20.19 -29.41 1.81
N VAL A 29 -19.35 -30.14 2.55
CA VAL A 29 -18.24 -30.95 2.05
C VAL A 29 -18.84 -32.08 1.21
N PHE A 30 -19.06 -31.84 -0.08
CA PHE A 30 -19.26 -32.93 -1.05
C PHE A 30 -17.94 -33.24 -1.74
N ALA A 31 -17.34 -34.34 -1.29
CA ALA A 31 -16.21 -35.00 -1.90
C ALA A 31 -16.55 -35.37 -3.36
N SER A 32 -16.10 -34.54 -4.30
CA SER A 32 -15.96 -34.92 -5.70
C SER A 32 -14.46 -35.18 -5.94
N SER A 33 -14.06 -36.44 -5.88
CA SER A 33 -12.74 -36.88 -6.32
C SER A 33 -12.66 -36.80 -7.85
N VAL A 34 -12.40 -35.60 -8.36
CA VAL A 34 -11.88 -35.43 -9.71
C VAL A 34 -10.45 -35.98 -9.70
N MET A 35 -10.25 -37.14 -10.34
CA MET A 35 -8.93 -37.57 -10.76
C MET A 35 -8.44 -36.55 -11.80
N ALA A 36 -7.74 -35.53 -11.32
CA ALA A 36 -7.01 -34.60 -12.16
C ALA A 36 -5.85 -35.39 -12.78
N ALA A 37 -5.99 -35.75 -14.05
CA ALA A 37 -4.83 -36.02 -14.89
C ALA A 37 -3.93 -34.77 -14.81
N GLU A 38 -2.70 -34.95 -14.35
CA GLU A 38 -1.70 -33.89 -14.24
C GLU A 38 -1.30 -33.40 -15.65
N GLU A 39 -2.15 -32.60 -16.28
CA GLU A 39 -1.66 -31.65 -17.27
C GLU A 39 -0.74 -30.67 -16.54
N LYS A 40 0.55 -30.71 -16.87
CA LYS A 40 1.55 -29.78 -16.36
C LYS A 40 1.10 -28.36 -16.63
N LYS A 41 0.48 -27.72 -15.63
CA LYS A 41 0.01 -26.34 -15.69
C LYS A 41 1.21 -25.44 -16.01
N VAL A 42 1.34 -25.03 -17.27
CA VAL A 42 2.30 -24.00 -17.65
C VAL A 42 1.90 -22.73 -16.88
N PRO A 43 2.81 -22.12 -16.09
CA PRO A 43 2.46 -20.93 -15.33
C PRO A 43 1.99 -19.84 -16.29
N LYS A 44 0.83 -19.25 -16.00
CA LYS A 44 0.07 -18.31 -16.85
C LYS A 44 0.87 -17.09 -17.34
N TYR A 45 2.05 -16.84 -16.77
CA TYR A 45 2.90 -15.68 -17.06
C TYR A 45 4.36 -16.05 -17.33
N LYS A 46 4.63 -17.29 -17.78
CA LYS A 46 5.98 -17.78 -18.04
C LYS A 46 6.78 -16.88 -19.00
N ASP A 47 6.09 -16.28 -19.97
CA ASP A 47 6.70 -15.48 -21.04
C ASP A 47 6.47 -13.97 -20.89
N VAL A 48 5.95 -13.52 -19.74
CA VAL A 48 5.83 -12.08 -19.46
C VAL A 48 7.20 -11.52 -19.13
N LYS A 49 7.69 -10.55 -19.92
CA LYS A 49 8.90 -9.81 -19.60
C LYS A 49 8.71 -9.04 -18.29
N THR A 50 9.25 -9.57 -17.20
CA THR A 50 9.29 -8.89 -15.91
C THR A 50 10.54 -8.02 -15.83
N ARG A 51 10.38 -6.79 -15.33
CA ARG A 51 11.54 -5.97 -14.96
C ARG A 51 12.07 -6.47 -13.61
N LYS A 52 13.38 -6.67 -13.49
CA LYS A 52 14.01 -6.82 -12.18
C LYS A 52 13.85 -5.50 -11.41
N ARG A 53 13.09 -5.54 -10.32
CA ARG A 53 13.00 -4.42 -9.38
C ARG A 53 14.23 -4.42 -8.49
N ALA A 54 14.74 -3.25 -8.17
CA ALA A 54 15.81 -3.16 -7.18
C ALA A 54 15.26 -3.51 -5.78
N SER A 55 16.09 -4.13 -4.95
CA SER A 55 15.74 -4.49 -3.57
C SER A 55 16.75 -3.91 -2.60
N VAL A 56 16.30 -3.69 -1.36
CA VAL A 56 17.19 -3.31 -0.26
C VAL A 56 17.93 -4.56 0.22
N GLY A 57 19.23 -4.42 0.50
CA GLY A 57 20.04 -5.47 1.09
C GLY A 57 19.65 -5.75 2.53
N LYS A 58 20.08 -6.91 3.06
CA LYS A 58 19.72 -7.37 4.44
C LYS A 58 20.08 -6.35 5.52
N SER A 59 21.24 -5.71 5.41
CA SER A 59 21.71 -4.70 6.37
C SER A 59 20.83 -3.46 6.37
N CYS A 60 20.58 -2.90 5.18
CA CYS A 60 19.75 -1.72 5.02
C CYS A 60 18.30 -2.02 5.40
N ALA A 61 17.74 -3.15 4.96
CA ALA A 61 16.40 -3.60 5.33
C ALA A 61 16.22 -3.68 6.85
N LYS A 62 17.16 -4.32 7.57
CA LYS A 62 17.12 -4.40 9.04
C LYS A 62 17.25 -3.03 9.70
N ALA A 63 17.98 -2.10 9.10
CA ALA A 63 18.09 -0.75 9.62
C ALA A 63 16.78 0.02 9.45
N LEU A 64 16.19 -0.01 8.25
CA LEU A 64 14.92 0.64 7.93
C LEU A 64 13.73 0.04 8.69
N ASP A 65 13.75 -1.27 8.93
CA ASP A 65 12.74 -1.97 9.74
C ASP A 65 12.67 -1.45 11.18
N LYS A 66 13.77 -0.94 11.75
CA LYS A 66 13.72 -0.28 13.05
C LYS A 66 12.92 1.03 13.05
N LEU A 67 12.71 1.64 11.88
CA LEU A 67 11.93 2.86 11.74
C LEU A 67 10.47 2.58 11.36
N GLN A 68 10.26 1.62 10.45
CA GLN A 68 8.97 1.33 9.82
C GLN A 68 8.32 0.03 10.32
N GLY A 69 9.01 -0.74 11.16
CA GLY A 69 8.43 -1.92 11.81
C GLY A 69 7.37 -1.52 12.84
N GLU A 70 6.69 -2.51 13.40
CA GLU A 70 5.55 -2.33 14.33
C GLU A 70 5.86 -1.36 15.50
N LYS A 71 7.09 -1.39 16.00
CA LYS A 71 7.56 -0.55 17.11
C LYS A 71 8.44 0.63 16.67
N GLY A 72 8.57 0.84 15.36
CA GLY A 72 9.41 1.89 14.83
C GLY A 72 8.76 3.26 14.99
N PRO A 73 9.55 4.33 15.20
CA PRO A 73 9.02 5.67 15.43
C PRO A 73 8.11 6.18 14.30
N ILE A 74 8.36 5.81 13.04
CA ILE A 74 7.49 6.22 11.92
C ILE A 74 6.12 5.57 12.06
N THR A 75 6.08 4.25 12.29
CA THR A 75 4.81 3.51 12.45
C THR A 75 4.02 4.03 13.64
N LEU A 76 4.68 4.20 14.78
CA LEU A 76 4.05 4.73 15.98
C LEU A 76 3.51 6.15 15.77
N ALA A 77 4.27 7.01 15.07
CA ALA A 77 3.83 8.36 14.78
C ALA A 77 2.63 8.40 13.82
N THR A 78 2.59 7.51 12.82
CA THR A 78 1.47 7.41 11.88
C THR A 78 0.22 6.78 12.48
N ALA A 79 0.37 5.95 13.50
CA ALA A 79 -0.74 5.24 14.14
C ALA A 79 -1.36 6.03 15.32
N ALA A 80 -0.71 7.11 15.76
CA ALA A 80 -1.19 7.91 16.86
C ALA A 80 -2.44 8.72 16.47
N ASP A 81 -3.31 8.97 17.45
CA ASP A 81 -4.46 9.85 17.26
C ASP A 81 -4.01 11.28 16.95
N GLU A 82 -4.81 12.02 16.18
CA GLU A 82 -4.52 13.40 15.72
C GLU A 82 -4.17 14.38 16.86
N LYS A 83 -4.65 14.13 18.08
CA LYS A 83 -4.38 14.97 19.27
C LYS A 83 -3.08 14.63 19.99
N THR A 84 -2.42 13.54 19.60
CA THR A 84 -1.18 13.09 20.23
C THR A 84 -0.01 13.84 19.62
N ASP A 85 0.79 14.52 20.44
CA ASP A 85 2.03 15.10 19.97
C ASP A 85 3.04 13.98 19.64
N VAL A 86 3.30 13.80 18.34
CA VAL A 86 4.23 12.83 17.79
C VAL A 86 5.52 13.46 17.26
N SER A 87 5.72 14.76 17.48
CA SER A 87 6.93 15.47 17.02
C SER A 87 8.23 14.82 17.51
N GLY A 88 8.22 14.28 18.73
CA GLY A 88 9.33 13.51 19.29
C GLY A 88 9.67 12.26 18.49
N LEU A 89 8.66 11.50 18.03
CA LEU A 89 8.85 10.29 17.23
C LEU A 89 9.39 10.63 15.84
N TRP A 90 8.87 11.68 15.19
CA TRP A 90 9.41 12.13 13.90
C TRP A 90 10.85 12.64 14.01
N THR A 91 11.18 13.32 15.11
CA THR A 91 12.56 13.76 15.41
C THR A 91 13.49 12.57 15.63
N GLU A 92 13.04 11.55 16.39
CA GLU A 92 13.78 10.30 16.56
C GLU A 92 14.03 9.61 15.21
N ALA A 93 12.99 9.47 14.39
CA ALA A 93 13.10 8.88 13.07
C ALA A 93 14.13 9.63 12.18
N LYS A 94 14.09 10.96 12.17
CA LYS A 94 15.03 11.80 11.41
C LYS A 94 16.48 11.60 11.89
N ASN A 95 16.69 11.49 13.19
CA ASN A 95 18.02 11.21 13.78
C ASN A 95 18.52 9.81 13.40
N MET A 96 17.67 8.79 13.49
CA MET A 96 17.99 7.43 13.09
C MET A 96 18.33 7.34 11.60
N LEU A 97 17.57 8.01 10.72
CA LEU A 97 17.83 8.04 9.29
C LEU A 97 19.14 8.76 8.96
N SER A 98 19.43 9.88 9.62
CA SER A 98 20.71 10.59 9.46
C SER A 98 21.89 9.71 9.84
N ASN A 99 21.75 8.91 10.92
CA ASN A 99 22.75 7.94 11.32
C ASN A 99 22.86 6.74 10.36
N ILE A 100 21.77 6.38 9.66
CA ILE A 100 21.82 5.36 8.59
C ILE A 100 22.59 5.90 7.39
N GLU A 101 22.24 7.10 6.92
CA GLU A 101 22.89 7.76 5.78
C GLU A 101 24.39 7.98 6.01
N SER A 102 24.80 8.35 7.22
CA SER A 102 26.20 8.60 7.56
C SER A 102 27.07 7.34 7.59
N ARG A 103 26.48 6.13 7.47
CA ARG A 103 27.20 4.85 7.53
C ARG A 103 27.23 4.21 6.14
N GLU A 104 28.31 4.45 5.41
CA GLU A 104 28.51 4.00 4.02
C GLU A 104 28.20 2.52 3.77
N LYS A 105 28.49 1.65 4.75
CA LYS A 105 28.29 0.19 4.62
C LYS A 105 26.89 -0.30 4.98
N LEU A 106 26.01 0.56 5.51
CA LEU A 106 24.69 0.13 6.00
C LEU A 106 23.67 0.08 4.86
N CYS A 107 23.50 1.20 4.17
CA CYS A 107 22.72 1.38 2.94
C CYS A 107 23.67 1.95 1.89
N SER A 108 24.20 1.08 1.04
CA SER A 108 25.43 1.34 0.26
C SER A 108 25.18 1.59 -1.22
N SER A 109 24.07 1.07 -1.76
CA SER A 109 23.73 1.30 -3.16
C SER A 109 23.00 2.64 -3.36
N PRO A 110 23.14 3.28 -4.53
CA PRO A 110 22.36 4.47 -4.87
C PRO A 110 20.85 4.26 -4.69
N TYR A 111 20.35 3.07 -5.00
CA TYR A 111 18.96 2.68 -4.80
C TYR A 111 18.57 2.69 -3.31
N GLU A 112 19.37 2.05 -2.45
CA GLU A 112 19.12 2.05 -1.00
C GLU A 112 19.13 3.47 -0.41
N LEU A 113 20.06 4.32 -0.85
CA LEU A 113 20.10 5.72 -0.44
C LEU A 113 18.81 6.47 -0.80
N THR A 114 18.22 6.20 -1.96
CA THR A 114 16.92 6.81 -2.32
C THR A 114 15.79 6.40 -1.37
N ARG A 115 15.85 5.19 -0.79
CA ARG A 115 14.88 4.76 0.23
C ARG A 115 15.09 5.50 1.55
N VAL A 116 16.34 5.71 1.96
CA VAL A 116 16.68 6.51 3.14
C VAL A 116 16.22 7.95 2.98
N TRP A 117 16.54 8.59 1.85
CA TRP A 117 16.13 9.97 1.58
C TRP A 117 14.62 10.13 1.49
N ASN A 118 13.89 9.13 0.97
CA ASN A 118 12.42 9.19 0.95
C ASN A 118 11.84 9.28 2.36
N LEU A 119 12.38 8.48 3.29
CA LEU A 119 11.95 8.51 4.68
C LEU A 119 12.39 9.78 5.40
N GLN A 120 13.56 10.34 5.05
CA GLN A 120 13.99 11.63 5.60
C GLN A 120 13.12 12.78 5.10
N ALA A 121 12.70 12.73 3.83
CA ALA A 121 11.78 13.68 3.26
C ALA A 121 10.42 13.60 3.97
N TYR A 122 9.91 12.38 4.15
CA TYR A 122 8.66 12.13 4.86
C TYR A 122 8.70 12.62 6.31
N ALA A 123 9.73 12.24 7.08
CA ALA A 123 9.89 12.71 8.46
C ALA A 123 10.08 14.24 8.55
N SER A 124 10.72 14.86 7.57
CA SER A 124 10.86 16.33 7.54
C SER A 124 9.52 17.00 7.23
N TYR A 125 8.76 16.48 6.27
CA TYR A 125 7.41 16.96 5.96
C TYR A 125 6.48 16.84 7.18
N SER A 126 6.52 15.71 7.90
CA SER A 126 5.74 15.49 9.11
C SER A 126 6.12 16.38 10.30
N LEU A 127 7.27 17.07 10.22
CA LEU A 127 7.73 18.07 11.20
C LEU A 127 7.51 19.50 10.70
N ASP A 128 6.73 19.68 9.62
CA ASP A 128 6.55 20.96 8.91
C ASP A 128 7.87 21.60 8.42
N ASP A 129 8.96 20.82 8.34
CA ASP A 129 10.25 21.21 7.72
C ASP A 129 10.17 20.98 6.21
N LEU A 130 9.32 21.78 5.55
CA LEU A 130 9.14 21.72 4.09
C LEU A 130 10.45 21.96 3.31
N PRO A 131 11.33 22.91 3.69
CA PRO A 131 12.65 23.04 3.06
C PRO A 131 13.48 21.76 3.20
N GLY A 132 13.43 21.07 4.34
CA GLY A 132 14.07 19.78 4.54
C GLY A 132 13.52 18.69 3.66
N ALA A 133 12.19 18.59 3.54
CA ALA A 133 11.55 17.63 2.66
C ALA A 133 11.95 17.85 1.20
N ILE A 134 11.92 19.11 0.72
CA ILE A 134 12.35 19.49 -0.62
C ILE A 134 13.82 19.10 -0.87
N ARG A 135 14.72 19.35 0.09
CA ARG A 135 16.14 18.99 -0.03
C ARG A 135 16.33 17.50 -0.32
N TYR A 136 15.62 16.62 0.39
CA TYR A 136 15.76 15.18 0.20
C TYR A 136 15.08 14.67 -1.07
N TYR A 137 13.91 15.20 -1.43
CA TYR A 137 13.26 14.84 -2.70
C TYR A 137 14.08 15.26 -3.92
N LYS A 138 14.79 16.39 -3.87
CA LYS A 138 15.77 16.75 -4.92
C LYS A 138 16.87 15.69 -5.08
N ARG A 139 17.45 15.24 -3.97
CA ARG A 139 18.48 14.17 -3.98
C ARG A 139 17.97 12.90 -4.63
N ILE A 140 16.72 12.51 -4.37
CA ILE A 140 16.09 11.36 -5.02
C ILE A 140 16.00 11.59 -6.54
N VAL A 141 15.53 12.76 -6.98
CA VAL A 141 15.39 13.06 -8.41
C VAL A 141 16.71 13.01 -9.15
N GLU A 142 17.77 13.50 -8.52
CA GLU A 142 19.14 13.58 -9.05
C GLU A 142 19.88 12.23 -8.98
N SER A 143 19.38 11.27 -8.19
CA SER A 143 20.03 9.98 -8.00
C SER A 143 19.89 9.04 -9.20
N GLU A 144 21.00 8.42 -9.59
CA GLU A 144 21.02 7.28 -10.53
C GLU A 144 20.30 6.04 -9.97
N GLY A 145 20.17 5.94 -8.65
CA GLY A 145 19.49 4.84 -7.97
C GLY A 145 17.97 4.93 -7.98
N ALA A 146 17.39 6.09 -8.29
CA ALA A 146 15.95 6.23 -8.38
C ALA A 146 15.41 5.54 -9.65
N GLU A 147 14.43 4.65 -9.48
CA GLU A 147 13.69 4.11 -10.60
C GLU A 147 12.89 5.23 -11.28
N GLU A 148 12.70 5.15 -12.61
CA GLU A 148 12.08 6.23 -13.38
C GLU A 148 10.69 6.64 -12.87
N GLU A 149 9.83 5.67 -12.57
CA GLU A 149 8.50 5.90 -11.99
C GLU A 149 8.60 6.64 -10.65
N PHE A 150 9.46 6.15 -9.74
CA PHE A 150 9.70 6.81 -8.46
C PHE A 150 10.24 8.24 -8.62
N ARG A 151 11.11 8.48 -9.62
CA ARG A 151 11.63 9.80 -9.95
C ARG A 151 10.54 10.73 -10.46
N LEU A 152 9.63 10.24 -11.30
CA LEU A 152 8.50 11.00 -11.82
C LEU A 152 7.54 11.41 -10.70
N ASP A 153 7.17 10.45 -9.84
CA ASP A 153 6.31 10.72 -8.67
C ASP A 153 6.96 11.76 -7.74
N THR A 154 8.26 11.63 -7.49
CA THR A 154 9.00 12.59 -6.65
C THR A 154 9.02 13.99 -7.26
N ARG A 155 9.11 14.13 -8.60
CA ARG A 155 8.99 15.44 -9.27
C ARG A 155 7.61 16.04 -9.11
N LEU A 156 6.56 15.22 -9.15
CA LEU A 156 5.19 15.68 -8.89
C LEU A 156 5.05 16.20 -7.46
N THR A 157 5.56 15.47 -6.46
CA THR A 157 5.58 15.92 -5.06
C THR A 157 6.34 17.25 -4.90
N LEU A 158 7.51 17.39 -5.53
CA LEU A 158 8.24 18.66 -5.55
C LEU A 158 7.42 19.80 -6.16
N GLY A 159 6.71 19.54 -7.27
CA GLY A 159 5.81 20.51 -7.89
C GLY A 159 4.70 20.97 -6.94
N GLN A 160 4.10 20.04 -6.19
CA GLN A 160 3.10 20.36 -5.17
C GLN A 160 3.68 21.20 -4.04
N PHE A 161 4.89 20.87 -3.57
CA PHE A 161 5.54 21.63 -2.50
C PHE A 161 5.86 23.06 -2.93
N TYR A 162 6.38 23.26 -4.15
CA TYR A 162 6.64 24.61 -4.67
C TYR A 162 5.38 25.42 -4.95
N ALA A 163 4.26 24.76 -5.24
CA ALA A 163 2.98 25.45 -5.37
C ALA A 163 2.40 25.88 -4.01
N ALA A 164 2.83 25.25 -2.92
CA ALA A 164 2.38 25.53 -1.56
C ALA A 164 3.26 26.54 -0.80
N THR A 165 4.47 26.83 -1.31
CA THR A 165 5.41 27.85 -0.78
C THR A 165 5.25 29.18 -1.46
#